data_AF-A0A354GER2-F1
#
_entry.id   AF-A0A354GER2-F1
#
_cell.length_a   1.000
_cell.length_b   1.000
_cell.length_c   1.000
_cell.angle_alpha   90.00
_cell.angle_beta   90.00
_cell.angle_gamma   90.00
#
_symmetry.space_group_name_H-M   'P 1'
#
loop_
_entity.id
_entity.type
_entity.pdbx_description
1 polymer ?
#
loop_
_entity_poly.entity_id
_entity_poly.type
_entity_poly.pdbx_seq_one_letter_code
_entity_poly.pdbx_strand_id
1 'polypeptide(L)'
;MGRNAEAAKKKKKNERTSRKSMTWKFQPPNAPHFGGAHESLVRSTKPALYRALELQKKVLRLPSEDMLRAVLFEEAGLLNSRPSTYVSSDPQDLRPLIPNDLLNRPPIGHKPVSKEVTDTALLSISFGTYGQSNICHP
;
A
#
# COMPACT_ATOMS: atom_id res chain seq x y z
N MET A 1 -10.91 -21.05 29.14
CA MET A 1 -9.50 -21.09 29.57
C MET A 1 -8.50 -20.32 28.67
N GLY A 2 -8.92 -19.43 27.74
CA GLY A 2 -8.02 -18.85 26.72
C GLY A 2 -7.31 -17.52 27.03
N ARG A 3 -7.71 -16.75 28.05
CA ARG A 3 -7.23 -15.37 28.27
C ARG A 3 -5.78 -15.26 28.78
N ASN A 4 -5.29 -16.27 29.50
CA ASN A 4 -3.97 -16.20 30.17
C ASN A 4 -2.79 -16.54 29.24
N ALA A 5 -2.99 -17.38 28.22
CA ALA A 5 -1.94 -17.73 27.26
C ALA A 5 -1.59 -16.56 26.31
N GLU A 6 -2.59 -15.74 25.96
CA GLU A 6 -2.41 -14.57 25.09
C GLU A 6 -1.65 -13.44 25.82
N ALA A 7 -1.95 -13.23 27.11
CA ALA A 7 -1.24 -12.29 27.97
C ALA A 7 0.22 -12.69 28.19
N ALA A 8 0.51 -13.99 28.35
CA ALA A 8 1.87 -14.49 28.49
C ALA A 8 2.71 -14.32 27.22
N LYS A 9 2.12 -14.51 26.03
CA LYS A 9 2.78 -14.22 24.74
C LYS A 9 3.08 -12.73 24.57
N LYS A 10 2.17 -11.84 25.01
CA LYS A 10 2.37 -10.39 25.02
C LYS A 10 3.51 -9.95 25.96
N LYS A 11 3.57 -10.51 27.18
CA LYS A 11 4.64 -10.23 28.16
C LYS A 11 6.04 -10.56 27.64
N LYS A 12 6.22 -11.76 27.07
CA LYS A 12 7.54 -12.27 26.64
C LYS A 12 8.16 -11.51 25.46
N LYS A 13 7.35 -10.80 24.67
CA LYS A 13 7.81 -10.01 23.52
C LYS A 13 8.28 -8.60 23.91
N ASN A 14 7.63 -7.98 24.90
CA ASN A 14 7.93 -6.61 25.32
C ASN A 14 9.34 -6.45 25.92
N GLU A 15 9.84 -7.52 26.54
CA GLU A 15 11.14 -7.56 27.21
C GLU A 15 12.32 -7.42 26.23
N ARG A 16 12.16 -7.87 24.98
CA ARG A 16 13.19 -7.74 23.93
C ARG A 16 13.23 -6.36 23.28
N THR A 17 12.25 -5.51 23.55
CA THR A 17 12.08 -4.20 22.89
C THR A 17 12.36 -3.00 23.78
N SER A 18 12.73 -3.20 25.05
CA SER A 18 13.03 -2.11 25.98
C SER A 18 14.17 -1.17 25.54
N ARG A 19 15.00 -1.55 24.56
CA ARG A 19 16.10 -0.71 24.03
C ARG A 19 15.65 0.32 22.98
N LYS A 20 14.42 0.25 22.48
CA LYS A 20 13.86 1.20 21.51
C LYS A 20 12.48 1.60 21.99
N SER A 21 12.10 2.88 21.92
CA SER A 21 10.75 3.38 22.21
C SER A 21 9.74 2.87 21.16
N MET A 22 9.53 1.56 21.10
CA MET A 22 8.71 0.88 20.12
C MET A 22 7.50 0.26 20.80
N THR A 23 6.31 0.79 20.53
CA THR A 23 5.06 0.24 21.04
C THR A 23 4.54 -0.84 20.09
N TRP A 24 4.54 -2.10 20.55
CA TRP A 24 3.93 -3.20 19.79
C TRP A 24 2.41 -3.22 19.96
N LYS A 25 1.69 -3.06 18.85
CA LYS A 25 0.24 -3.24 18.78
C LYS A 25 -0.07 -4.50 17.98
N PHE A 26 -0.91 -5.38 18.52
CA PHE A 26 -1.43 -6.54 17.80
C PHE A 26 -2.76 -6.19 17.15
N GLN A 27 -3.10 -6.89 16.08
CA GLN A 27 -4.44 -6.79 15.49
C GLN A 27 -5.49 -7.20 16.54
N PRO A 28 -6.62 -6.48 16.63
CA PRO A 28 -7.67 -6.84 17.57
C PRO A 28 -8.24 -8.23 17.24
N PRO A 29 -8.62 -9.04 18.25
CA PRO A 29 -9.29 -10.31 18.01
C PRO A 29 -10.59 -10.07 17.24
N ASN A 30 -10.93 -10.99 16.32
CA ASN A 30 -12.12 -10.91 15.46
C ASN A 30 -12.19 -9.68 14.54
N ALA A 31 -11.06 -9.04 14.24
CA ALA A 31 -10.99 -7.91 13.32
C ALA A 31 -10.21 -8.23 12.04
N PRO A 32 -10.70 -9.16 11.19
CA PRO A 32 -9.98 -9.62 9.99
C PRO A 32 -9.68 -8.47 9.00
N HIS A 33 -10.53 -7.44 8.98
CA HIS A 33 -10.36 -6.26 8.14
C HIS A 33 -9.11 -5.41 8.49
N PHE A 34 -8.55 -5.53 9.70
CA PHE A 34 -7.29 -4.85 10.06
C PHE A 34 -6.07 -5.44 9.33
N GLY A 35 -6.23 -6.55 8.61
CA GLY A 35 -5.15 -7.23 7.90
C GLY A 35 -4.95 -6.83 6.44
N GLY A 36 -5.88 -6.10 5.85
CA GLY A 36 -5.94 -5.94 4.39
C GLY A 36 -4.64 -5.44 3.74
N ALA A 37 -3.92 -4.50 4.38
CA ALA A 37 -2.67 -3.98 3.83
C ALA A 37 -1.57 -5.04 3.71
N HIS A 38 -1.31 -5.82 4.77
CA HIS A 38 -0.28 -6.85 4.74
C HIS A 38 -0.71 -8.05 3.89
N GLU A 39 -2.00 -8.39 3.88
CA GLU A 39 -2.56 -9.42 3.02
C GLU A 39 -2.42 -9.05 1.54
N SER A 40 -2.72 -7.79 1.18
CA SER A 40 -2.54 -7.29 -0.18
C SER A 40 -1.07 -7.32 -0.61
N LEU A 41 -0.14 -6.95 0.28
CA LEU A 41 1.29 -7.04 -0.01
C LEU A 41 1.70 -8.50 -0.25
N VAL A 42 1.32 -9.42 0.65
CA VAL A 42 1.59 -10.86 0.50
C VAL A 42 0.99 -11.41 -0.81
N ARG A 43 -0.20 -10.96 -1.20
CA ARG A 43 -0.85 -11.33 -2.45
C ARG A 43 -0.05 -10.89 -3.68
N SER A 44 0.58 -9.72 -3.65
CA SER A 44 1.46 -9.26 -4.74
C SER A 44 2.83 -9.95 -4.73
N THR A 45 3.42 -10.19 -3.56
CA THR A 45 4.77 -10.75 -3.43
C THR A 45 4.82 -12.24 -3.77
N LYS A 46 3.86 -13.04 -3.31
CA LYS A 46 3.89 -14.50 -3.48
C LYS A 46 4.01 -14.95 -4.94
N PRO A 47 3.16 -14.48 -5.88
CA PRO A 47 3.25 -14.93 -7.27
C PRO A 47 4.55 -14.51 -7.95
N ALA A 48 5.10 -13.35 -7.58
CA ALA A 48 6.34 -12.85 -8.15
C ALA A 48 7.54 -13.69 -7.67
N LEU A 49 7.60 -14.00 -6.36
CA LEU A 49 8.57 -14.95 -5.81
C LEU A 49 8.50 -16.34 -6.45
N TYR A 50 7.29 -16.89 -6.63
CA TYR A 50 7.15 -18.21 -7.25
C TYR A 50 7.68 -18.20 -8.68
N ARG A 51 7.38 -17.16 -9.47
CA ARG A 51 7.90 -17.01 -10.83
C ARG A 51 9.42 -16.87 -10.85
N ALA A 52 10.00 -16.04 -9.98
CA ALA A 52 11.45 -15.89 -9.88
C ALA A 52 12.15 -17.22 -9.58
N LEU A 53 11.62 -17.99 -8.62
CA LEU A 53 12.16 -19.30 -8.26
C LEU A 53 11.95 -20.35 -9.36
N GLU A 54 10.83 -20.33 -10.08
CA GLU A 54 10.58 -21.24 -11.21
C GLU A 54 11.55 -21.02 -12.37
N LEU A 55 11.90 -19.77 -12.66
CA LEU A 55 12.93 -19.45 -13.64
C LEU A 55 14.29 -20.03 -13.23
N GLN A 56 14.62 -19.95 -11.94
CA GLN A 56 15.88 -20.45 -11.40
C GLN A 56 15.91 -21.98 -11.21
N LYS A 57 14.75 -22.64 -11.05
CA LYS A 57 14.63 -24.11 -10.95
C LYS A 57 15.17 -24.85 -12.17
N LYS A 58 15.19 -24.20 -13.36
CA LYS A 58 15.79 -24.77 -14.57
C LYS A 58 17.31 -24.94 -14.44
N VAL A 59 17.95 -24.18 -13.56
CA VAL A 59 19.40 -24.14 -13.37
C VAL A 59 19.81 -24.80 -12.05
N LEU A 60 19.00 -24.67 -10.99
CA LEU A 60 19.32 -25.15 -9.65
C LEU A 60 18.15 -25.90 -9.01
N ARG A 61 18.39 -27.15 -8.58
CA ARG A 61 17.38 -27.98 -7.90
C ARG A 61 16.94 -27.43 -6.54
N LEU A 62 17.84 -26.75 -5.83
CA LEU A 62 17.60 -26.18 -4.51
C LEU A 62 18.16 -24.74 -4.45
N PRO A 63 17.36 -23.74 -4.07
CA PRO A 63 17.86 -22.37 -3.89
C PRO A 63 18.88 -22.29 -2.75
N SER A 64 19.98 -21.57 -2.99
CA SER A 64 20.88 -21.17 -1.90
C SER A 64 20.25 -20.04 -1.07
N GLU A 65 20.76 -19.84 0.14
CA GLU A 65 20.34 -18.73 1.00
C GLU A 65 20.58 -17.37 0.33
N ASP A 66 21.74 -17.19 -0.30
CA ASP A 66 22.10 -15.93 -0.97
C ASP A 66 21.18 -15.64 -2.15
N MET A 67 20.78 -16.67 -2.90
CA MET A 67 19.81 -16.53 -3.98
C MET A 67 18.44 -16.10 -3.46
N LEU A 68 17.97 -16.71 -2.37
CA LEU A 68 16.71 -16.31 -1.74
C LEU A 68 16.76 -14.85 -1.24
N ARG A 69 17.88 -14.44 -0.64
CA ARG A 69 18.10 -13.06 -0.20
C ARG A 69 18.08 -12.08 -1.38
N ALA A 70 18.75 -12.42 -2.48
CA ALA A 70 18.78 -11.59 -3.69
C ALA A 70 17.38 -11.43 -4.29
N VAL A 71 16.65 -12.54 -4.49
CA VAL A 71 15.29 -12.52 -5.03
C VAL A 71 14.34 -11.72 -4.14
N LEU A 72 14.42 -11.88 -2.81
CA LEU A 72 13.62 -11.08 -1.88
C LEU A 72 13.93 -9.58 -1.95
N PHE A 73 15.22 -9.24 -2.14
CA PHE A 73 15.64 -7.85 -2.29
C PHE A 73 15.10 -7.24 -3.59
N GLU A 74 15.18 -7.97 -4.70
CA GLU A 74 14.62 -7.56 -5.99
C GLU A 74 13.10 -7.35 -5.91
N GLU A 75 12.37 -8.32 -5.36
CA GLU A 75 10.92 -8.23 -5.18
C GLU A 75 10.53 -7.05 -4.28
N ALA A 76 11.27 -6.80 -3.20
CA ALA A 76 11.05 -5.62 -2.37
C ALA A 76 11.29 -4.33 -3.15
N GLY A 77 12.33 -4.28 -4.00
CA GLY A 77 12.59 -3.15 -4.88
C GLY A 77 11.45 -2.88 -5.85
N LEU A 78 10.97 -3.93 -6.54
CA LEU A 78 9.87 -3.87 -7.49
C LEU A 78 8.55 -3.43 -6.84
N LEU A 79 8.23 -3.98 -5.67
CA LEU A 79 7.02 -3.62 -4.93
C LEU A 79 7.02 -2.17 -4.45
N ASN A 80 8.20 -1.60 -4.23
CA ASN A 80 8.35 -0.21 -3.81
C ASN A 80 8.54 0.78 -4.96
N SER A 81 8.89 0.32 -6.17
CA SER A 81 9.00 1.13 -7.39
C SER A 81 7.74 1.12 -8.25
N ARG A 82 6.77 0.24 -7.96
CA ARG A 82 5.52 0.16 -8.72
C ARG A 82 4.66 1.44 -8.59
N PRO A 83 4.07 1.94 -9.68
CA PRO A 83 3.08 3.02 -9.63
C PRO A 83 1.90 2.69 -8.70
N SER A 84 1.63 3.57 -7.75
CA SER A 84 0.42 3.55 -6.90
C SER A 84 -0.71 4.39 -7.50
N THR A 85 -0.38 5.33 -8.37
CA THR A 85 -1.35 6.16 -9.11
C THR A 85 -1.33 5.80 -10.60
N TYR A 86 -2.31 6.35 -11.32
CA TYR A 86 -2.38 6.25 -12.78
C TYR A 86 -1.06 6.66 -13.44
N VAL A 87 -0.64 5.87 -14.43
CA VAL A 87 0.51 6.16 -15.27
C VAL A 87 -0.02 6.79 -16.56
N SER A 88 0.29 8.07 -16.77
CA SER A 88 -0.10 8.74 -18.01
C SER A 88 0.81 8.34 -19.17
N SER A 89 0.27 8.41 -20.38
CA SER A 89 1.02 8.28 -21.64
C SER A 89 1.52 9.62 -22.16
N ASP A 90 1.05 10.75 -21.62
CA ASP A 90 1.52 12.08 -21.98
C ASP A 90 2.89 12.34 -21.31
N PRO A 91 3.96 12.63 -22.06
CA PRO A 91 5.26 12.98 -21.49
C PRO A 91 5.27 14.31 -20.71
N GLN A 92 4.25 15.17 -20.88
CA GLN A 92 4.07 16.40 -20.10
C GLN A 92 3.31 16.15 -18.79
N ASP A 93 2.68 14.98 -18.65
CA ASP A 93 2.00 14.61 -17.43
C ASP A 93 2.98 14.25 -16.31
N LEU A 94 2.46 14.36 -15.10
CA LEU A 94 3.24 14.14 -13.89
C LEU A 94 3.60 12.66 -13.72
N ARG A 95 4.80 12.41 -13.19
CA ARG A 95 5.23 11.06 -12.84
C ARG A 95 4.27 10.42 -11.82
N PRO A 96 3.97 9.12 -11.94
CA PRO A 96 3.14 8.43 -10.96
C PRO A 96 3.81 8.38 -9.59
N LEU A 97 2.99 8.42 -8.54
CA LEU A 97 3.45 8.25 -7.15
C LEU A 97 3.80 6.78 -6.91
N ILE A 98 5.00 6.52 -6.39
CA ILE A 98 5.45 5.17 -6.02
C ILE A 98 5.61 5.05 -4.50
N PRO A 99 5.47 3.86 -3.89
CA PRO A 99 5.60 3.71 -2.43
C PRO A 99 6.93 4.23 -1.88
N ASN A 100 8.03 4.12 -2.64
CA ASN A 100 9.32 4.70 -2.28
C ASN A 100 9.27 6.22 -2.06
N ASP A 101 8.41 6.96 -2.76
CA ASP A 101 8.27 8.41 -2.56
C ASP A 101 7.76 8.74 -1.15
N LEU A 102 6.93 7.86 -0.59
CA LEU A 102 6.37 8.00 0.75
C LEU A 102 7.37 7.58 1.83
N LEU A 103 8.13 6.52 1.57
CA LEU A 103 9.12 5.98 2.51
C LEU A 103 10.38 6.83 2.59
N ASN A 104 10.87 7.32 1.45
CA ASN A 104 12.16 7.99 1.31
C ASN A 104 12.02 9.50 1.09
N ARG A 105 10.96 10.11 1.66
CA ARG A 105 10.53 11.53 1.52
C ARG A 105 11.53 12.37 0.69
N PRO A 106 11.25 12.68 -0.59
CA PRO A 106 12.14 13.53 -1.35
C PRO A 106 12.23 14.92 -0.68
N PRO A 107 13.41 15.56 -0.64
CA PRO A 107 13.47 17.00 -0.34
C PRO A 107 12.55 17.69 -1.35
N ILE A 108 11.72 18.61 -0.82
CA ILE A 108 10.71 19.39 -1.53
C ILE A 108 11.28 19.86 -2.87
N GLY A 109 10.90 19.20 -3.96
CA GLY A 109 11.47 19.48 -5.29
C GLY A 109 10.68 18.83 -6.43
N HIS A 110 9.99 17.73 -6.16
CA HIS A 110 9.07 17.13 -7.12
C HIS A 110 7.76 16.77 -6.41
N LYS A 111 6.78 17.68 -6.44
CA LYS A 111 5.44 17.41 -5.89
C LYS A 111 4.77 16.35 -6.78
N PRO A 112 4.33 15.20 -6.26
CA PRO A 112 3.27 14.45 -6.91
C PRO A 112 2.00 15.28 -6.72
N VAL A 113 1.55 15.98 -7.76
CA VAL A 113 0.30 16.74 -7.71
C VAL A 113 -0.85 15.72 -7.65
N SER A 114 -1.49 15.63 -6.49
CA SER A 114 -2.87 15.20 -6.43
C SER A 114 -3.66 16.19 -7.27
N LYS A 115 -4.38 15.72 -8.29
CA LYS A 115 -5.41 16.55 -8.92
C LYS A 115 -6.28 17.07 -7.77
N GLU A 116 -6.25 18.38 -7.53
CA GLU A 116 -7.18 19.02 -6.62
C GLU A 116 -8.57 18.61 -7.13
N VAL A 117 -9.29 17.83 -6.33
CA VAL A 117 -10.73 17.72 -6.51
C VAL A 117 -11.23 19.10 -6.16
N THR A 118 -11.36 19.96 -7.16
CA THR A 118 -11.94 21.29 -6.95
C THR A 118 -13.33 21.06 -6.37
N ASP A 119 -13.60 21.74 -5.25
CA ASP A 119 -14.83 21.71 -4.45
C ASP A 119 -16.09 22.21 -5.21
N THR A 120 -16.06 22.20 -6.54
CA THR A 120 -17.18 22.62 -7.40
C THR A 120 -18.20 21.51 -7.62
N ALA A 121 -17.83 20.24 -7.40
CA ALA A 121 -18.74 19.10 -7.56
C ALA A 121 -19.55 18.73 -6.29
N LEU A 122 -19.16 19.25 -5.10
CA LEU A 122 -19.86 18.97 -3.84
C LEU A 122 -20.84 20.07 -3.41
N LEU A 123 -20.85 21.22 -4.10
CA LEU A 123 -21.80 22.32 -3.86
C LEU A 123 -23.08 22.25 -4.72
N SER A 124 -23.18 21.31 -5.68
CA SER A 124 -24.33 21.23 -6.59
C SER A 124 -25.35 20.14 -6.24
N ILE A 125 -25.17 19.39 -5.15
CA ILE A 125 -26.10 18.33 -4.77
C ILE A 125 -26.84 18.70 -3.47
N SER A 126 -28.01 19.29 -3.70
CA SER A 126 -29.22 19.33 -2.86
C SER A 126 -29.52 20.62 -2.10
N PHE A 127 -30.56 21.33 -2.60
CA PHE A 127 -31.78 21.84 -1.95
C PHE A 127 -32.26 22.99 -2.86
N GLY A 128 -33.10 22.78 -3.86
CA GLY A 128 -34.52 22.48 -3.70
C GLY A 128 -35.36 23.73 -4.04
N THR A 129 -36.39 23.51 -4.85
CA THR A 129 -37.67 24.26 -4.91
C THR A 129 -37.86 25.45 -5.87
N TYR A 130 -38.96 25.31 -6.63
CA TYR A 130 -39.93 26.31 -7.08
C TYR A 130 -39.62 27.20 -8.30
N GLY A 131 -40.46 27.03 -9.33
CA GLY A 131 -41.14 28.15 -9.96
C GLY A 131 -40.80 28.40 -11.44
N GLN A 132 -41.77 28.08 -12.30
CA GLN A 132 -42.26 28.86 -13.46
C GLN A 132 -41.25 29.80 -14.19
N SER A 133 -41.07 29.79 -15.50
CA SER A 133 -42.09 29.86 -16.55
C SER A 133 -41.40 29.92 -17.92
N ASN A 134 -42.09 29.36 -18.91
CA ASN A 134 -42.13 29.63 -20.37
C ASN A 134 -41.14 30.61 -21.03
N ILE A 135 -40.77 30.24 -22.27
CA ILE A 135 -40.83 31.00 -23.56
C ILE A 135 -39.62 30.54 -24.41
N CYS A 136 -39.79 29.58 -25.32
CA CYS A 136 -40.24 29.70 -26.73
C CYS A 136 -39.26 30.49 -27.62
N HIS A 137 -38.49 29.74 -28.44
CA HIS A 137 -38.22 29.89 -29.89
C HIS A 137 -37.71 31.24 -30.46
N PRO A 138 -37.26 31.32 -31.74
CA PRO A 138 -37.40 30.41 -32.90
C PRO A 138 -36.34 29.31 -33.03
#